data_AF-A0A1G7V2C1-F1
#
_entry.id   AF-A0A1G7V2C1-F1
#
_cell.length_a   1.000
_cell.length_b   1.000
_cell.length_c   1.000
_cell.angle_alpha   90.00
_cell.angle_beta   90.00
_cell.angle_gamma   90.00
#
_symmetry.space_group_name_H-M   'P 1'
#
loop_
_entity.id
_entity.type
_entity.pdbx_description
1 polymer ?
#
loop_
_entity_poly.entity_id
_entity_poly.type
_entity_poly.pdbx_seq_one_letter_code
_entity_poly.pdbx_strand_id
1 'polypeptide(L)'
;MKKSLLIGTAALLLISAHASIHPITVNATPQVDKPTITSSGNDNSSNRATTPKVLDISGHWAEHSIIQAINKGYVEGYPDGNFLPNKNVSRAEFVKMTISALGLEVQESNGKWYESYVHAAEAAGIYKAGDLEDTNWTQTLTREEMSKMAVRALDIDQVEDKQWMYLATKNGIMSGTAPGELTPKGSTTRAQAITVIERLLSAKKGNKLAVDKYAVAAAEMYWHKTNIFTVAEEIFNSPENDKYTNVKMGIRSWNINKLTVSSPDKSVIGQVNSLTAIDWNDPKDPNRRLLPSKDKLMLQIGGKQVKFTDNMKVYVLVWDSEMVVNKKPKSYPMNRLNLIVHGYSGNRNGIDRGTPFFDSKRELYGLVIPKENYSTSGELRISIETISLGAPLYASRLSTSILTR
;
A
#
# COMPACT_ATOMS: atom_id res chain seq x y z
N MET A 1 -13.90 -55.34 -23.49
CA MET A 1 -12.76 -54.39 -23.64
C MET A 1 -13.33 -53.01 -23.90
N LYS A 2 -12.93 -52.02 -23.07
CA LYS A 2 -13.49 -50.65 -23.02
C LYS A 2 -12.88 -49.77 -24.12
N LYS A 3 -13.71 -48.93 -24.75
CA LYS A 3 -13.28 -47.80 -25.60
C LYS A 3 -12.92 -46.61 -24.70
N SER A 4 -11.77 -45.97 -24.92
CA SER A 4 -11.40 -44.70 -24.30
C SER A 4 -11.18 -43.62 -25.35
N LEU A 5 -11.75 -42.46 -25.04
CA LEU A 5 -11.88 -41.22 -25.81
C LEU A 5 -10.58 -40.41 -25.70
N LEU A 6 -10.06 -39.90 -26.83
CA LEU A 6 -8.94 -38.94 -26.86
C LEU A 6 -9.50 -37.52 -26.72
N ILE A 7 -9.04 -36.76 -25.73
CA ILE A 7 -9.30 -35.32 -25.60
C ILE A 7 -7.96 -34.60 -25.82
N GLY A 8 -7.90 -33.78 -26.86
CA GLY A 8 -6.75 -32.94 -27.18
C GLY A 8 -6.66 -31.74 -26.24
N THR A 9 -5.46 -31.47 -25.72
CA THR A 9 -5.12 -30.27 -24.95
C THR A 9 -4.36 -29.31 -25.85
N ALA A 10 -4.90 -28.11 -26.03
CA ALA A 10 -4.22 -27.00 -26.69
C ALA A 10 -3.34 -26.26 -25.68
N ALA A 11 -2.05 -26.16 -25.96
CA ALA A 11 -1.08 -25.41 -25.17
C ALA A 11 -1.08 -23.93 -25.57
N LEU A 12 -1.26 -23.02 -24.61
CA LEU A 12 -1.13 -21.58 -24.79
C LEU A 12 0.26 -21.15 -24.27
N LEU A 13 1.15 -20.73 -25.18
CA LEU A 13 2.47 -20.18 -24.85
C LEU A 13 2.33 -18.72 -24.38
N LEU A 14 2.77 -18.43 -23.15
CA LEU A 14 2.98 -17.07 -22.64
C LEU A 14 4.46 -16.70 -22.78
N ILE A 15 4.77 -15.72 -23.62
CA ILE A 15 6.11 -15.13 -23.76
C ILE A 15 6.20 -13.94 -22.80
N SER A 16 7.09 -14.00 -21.79
CA SER A 16 7.37 -12.90 -20.87
C SER A 16 8.59 -12.10 -21.34
N ALA A 17 8.35 -10.86 -21.78
CA ALA A 17 9.43 -9.90 -22.03
C ALA A 17 9.87 -9.23 -20.72
N HIS A 18 11.15 -9.40 -20.35
CA HIS A 18 11.77 -8.76 -19.19
C HIS A 18 12.36 -7.41 -19.57
N ALA A 19 12.00 -6.34 -18.87
CA ALA A 19 12.72 -5.07 -18.89
C ALA A 19 13.25 -4.76 -17.49
N SER A 20 14.59 -4.76 -17.34
CA SER A 20 15.29 -4.32 -16.12
C SER A 20 15.19 -2.81 -15.97
N ILE A 21 14.90 -2.33 -14.76
CA ILE A 21 14.91 -0.89 -14.45
C ILE A 21 15.51 -0.66 -13.06
N HIS A 22 16.55 0.16 -12.99
CA HIS A 22 17.10 0.70 -11.75
C HIS A 22 16.25 1.88 -11.23
N PRO A 23 16.07 2.02 -9.90
CA PRO A 23 15.31 3.13 -9.34
C PRO A 23 16.09 4.45 -9.41
N ILE A 24 15.47 5.46 -10.02
CA ILE A 24 15.90 6.87 -9.92
C ILE A 24 15.12 7.50 -8.77
N THR A 25 15.83 8.08 -7.81
CA THR A 25 15.26 8.78 -6.65
C THR A 25 14.79 10.17 -7.09
N VAL A 26 13.49 10.47 -6.94
CA VAL A 26 12.94 11.84 -7.13
C VAL A 26 12.42 12.35 -5.79
N ASN A 27 12.93 13.52 -5.37
CA ASN A 27 12.56 14.19 -4.12
C ASN A 27 11.08 14.61 -4.14
N ALA A 28 10.28 14.05 -3.22
CA ALA A 28 8.86 14.34 -3.10
C ALA A 28 8.60 15.66 -2.37
N THR A 29 8.22 16.68 -3.13
CA THR A 29 7.28 17.74 -2.74
C THR A 29 6.39 17.94 -3.96
N PRO A 30 5.05 17.78 -3.89
CA PRO A 30 4.20 18.12 -5.02
C PRO A 30 4.06 19.64 -5.06
N GLN A 31 5.06 20.32 -5.60
CA GLN A 31 4.92 21.65 -6.16
C GLN A 31 4.79 21.42 -7.66
N VAL A 32 3.57 21.59 -8.17
CA VAL A 32 3.32 21.64 -9.62
C VAL A 32 3.79 23.02 -10.06
N ASP A 33 4.93 23.09 -10.73
CA ASP A 33 5.43 24.34 -11.29
C ASP A 33 4.37 24.94 -12.23
N LYS A 34 3.93 26.16 -11.90
CA LYS A 34 2.99 26.97 -12.66
C LYS A 34 3.69 27.48 -13.94
N PRO A 35 3.18 27.22 -15.16
CA PRO A 35 3.72 27.86 -16.35
C PRO A 35 3.32 29.34 -16.36
N THR A 36 4.31 30.22 -16.48
CA THR A 36 4.11 31.63 -16.78
C THR A 36 3.63 31.78 -18.22
N ILE A 37 2.37 32.17 -18.42
CA ILE A 37 1.83 32.50 -19.74
C ILE A 37 2.12 33.96 -20.02
N THR A 38 3.06 34.23 -20.94
CA THR A 38 3.21 35.52 -21.60
C THR A 38 2.17 35.63 -22.72
N SER A 39 1.29 36.62 -22.61
CA SER A 39 0.29 36.98 -23.62
C SER A 39 0.95 37.68 -24.82
N SER A 40 0.79 37.12 -26.03
CA SER A 40 0.64 37.89 -27.27
C SER A 40 0.29 36.99 -28.45
N GLY A 41 -0.72 37.40 -29.22
CA GLY A 41 -1.00 36.87 -30.57
C GLY A 41 -2.48 36.63 -30.85
N ASN A 42 -3.13 37.61 -31.47
CA ASN A 42 -4.40 37.45 -32.18
C ASN A 42 -4.23 36.47 -33.34
N ASP A 43 -5.12 35.48 -33.46
CA ASP A 43 -5.53 34.97 -34.77
C ASP A 43 -6.93 34.34 -34.74
N ASN A 44 -7.70 34.71 -35.75
CA ASN A 44 -9.09 34.37 -35.98
C ASN A 44 -9.17 33.13 -36.88
N SER A 45 -9.64 31.99 -36.39
CA SER A 45 -10.23 30.94 -37.25
C SER A 45 -11.16 29.99 -36.48
N SER A 46 -12.27 29.70 -37.13
CA SER A 46 -13.44 28.95 -36.68
C SER A 46 -13.23 27.42 -36.75
N ASN A 47 -12.95 26.81 -35.59
CA ASN A 47 -13.43 25.48 -35.17
C ASN A 47 -12.78 25.10 -33.82
N ARG A 48 -12.98 25.95 -32.81
CA ARG A 48 -12.47 25.67 -31.47
C ARG A 48 -13.52 24.83 -30.77
N ALA A 49 -13.19 23.56 -30.48
CA ALA A 49 -13.90 22.79 -29.47
C ALA A 49 -14.08 23.70 -28.24
N THR A 50 -15.32 24.15 -27.99
CA THR A 50 -15.62 25.08 -26.91
C THR A 50 -15.30 24.35 -25.62
N THR A 51 -14.18 24.71 -25.00
CA THR A 51 -13.81 24.19 -23.69
C THR A 51 -15.02 24.44 -22.77
N PRO A 52 -15.63 23.39 -22.21
CA PRO A 52 -16.80 23.54 -21.36
C PRO A 52 -16.45 24.52 -20.24
N LYS A 53 -17.14 25.66 -20.21
CA LYS A 53 -16.87 26.70 -19.22
C LYS A 53 -17.56 26.33 -17.92
N VAL A 54 -16.87 25.53 -17.10
CA VAL A 54 -17.26 25.27 -15.73
C VAL A 54 -16.67 26.35 -14.83
N LEU A 55 -17.50 27.08 -14.11
CA LEU A 55 -17.08 28.32 -13.43
C LEU A 55 -16.30 28.07 -12.12
N ASP A 56 -16.63 27.01 -11.39
CA ASP A 56 -16.14 26.76 -10.02
C ASP A 56 -14.86 25.92 -9.94
N ILE A 57 -14.24 25.59 -11.08
CA ILE A 57 -13.00 24.79 -11.12
C ILE A 57 -11.75 25.63 -11.35
N SER A 58 -11.86 26.94 -11.63
CA SER A 58 -10.69 27.77 -11.93
C SER A 58 -9.73 27.85 -10.73
N GLY A 59 -8.47 27.48 -10.95
CA GLY A 59 -7.44 27.42 -9.90
C GLY A 59 -7.55 26.21 -8.97
N HIS A 60 -8.50 25.31 -9.21
CA HIS A 60 -8.63 24.08 -8.45
C HIS A 60 -7.58 23.06 -8.92
N TRP A 61 -6.98 22.31 -8.00
CA TRP A 61 -5.91 21.34 -8.32
C TRP A 61 -6.35 20.26 -9.35
N ALA A 62 -7.64 19.96 -9.40
CA ALA A 62 -8.25 18.99 -10.32
C ALA A 62 -8.77 19.61 -11.63
N GLU A 63 -8.63 20.91 -11.85
CA GLU A 63 -9.17 21.64 -13.01
C GLU A 63 -8.85 20.93 -14.33
N HIS A 64 -7.57 20.59 -14.53
CA HIS A 64 -7.11 19.93 -15.75
C HIS A 64 -7.78 18.55 -15.95
N SER A 65 -7.80 17.72 -14.90
CA SER A 65 -8.41 16.40 -14.95
C SER A 65 -9.91 16.47 -15.22
N ILE A 66 -10.61 17.44 -14.63
CA ILE A 66 -12.04 17.66 -14.83
C ILE A 66 -12.31 18.08 -16.29
N ILE A 67 -11.55 19.03 -16.84
CA ILE A 67 -11.69 19.45 -18.24
C ILE A 67 -11.44 18.26 -19.19
N GLN A 68 -10.41 17.45 -18.93
CA GLN A 68 -10.16 16.25 -19.72
C GLN A 68 -11.33 15.26 -19.66
N ALA A 69 -11.88 15.03 -18.47
CA ALA A 69 -13.00 14.13 -18.26
C ALA A 69 -14.25 14.58 -19.03
N ILE A 70 -14.55 15.88 -19.03
CA ILE A 70 -15.67 16.44 -19.78
C ILE A 70 -15.40 16.34 -21.29
N ASN A 71 -14.19 16.65 -21.74
CA ASN A 71 -13.83 16.54 -23.17
C ASN A 71 -13.90 15.09 -23.68
N LYS A 72 -13.68 14.10 -22.81
CA LYS A 72 -13.87 12.67 -23.11
C LYS A 72 -15.33 12.22 -23.02
N GLY A 73 -16.23 13.07 -22.53
CA GLY A 73 -17.68 12.85 -22.52
C GLY A 73 -18.18 11.88 -21.45
N TYR A 74 -17.35 11.49 -20.46
CA TYR A 74 -17.79 10.55 -19.42
C TYR A 74 -18.29 11.24 -18.14
N VAL A 75 -18.09 12.55 -18.02
CA VAL A 75 -18.67 13.38 -16.95
C VAL A 75 -19.20 14.69 -17.49
N GLU A 76 -20.18 15.23 -16.76
CA GLU A 76 -20.82 16.51 -17.06
C GLU A 76 -20.86 17.36 -15.79
N GLY A 77 -20.88 18.68 -15.98
CA GLY A 77 -21.23 19.63 -14.92
C GLY A 77 -22.72 19.60 -14.61
N TYR A 78 -23.12 20.33 -13.58
CA TYR A 78 -24.51 20.58 -13.25
C TYR A 78 -25.13 21.62 -14.21
N PRO A 79 -26.46 21.64 -14.36
CA PRO A 79 -27.16 22.59 -15.26
C PRO A 79 -26.90 24.07 -14.93
N ASP A 80 -26.45 24.37 -13.72
CA ASP A 80 -26.09 25.71 -13.25
C ASP A 80 -24.69 26.16 -13.71
N GLY A 81 -23.95 25.32 -14.44
CA GLY A 81 -22.61 25.62 -14.96
C GLY A 81 -21.47 25.32 -13.99
N ASN A 82 -21.74 24.67 -12.85
CA ASN A 82 -20.74 24.26 -11.86
C ASN A 82 -20.44 22.76 -11.94
N PHE A 83 -19.26 22.33 -11.53
CA PHE A 83 -18.92 20.91 -11.40
C PHE A 83 -18.96 20.41 -9.95
N LEU A 84 -18.83 21.32 -9.00
CA LEU A 84 -18.77 21.09 -7.55
C LEU A 84 -17.63 20.12 -7.17
N PRO A 85 -16.36 20.46 -7.48
CA PRO A 85 -15.23 19.53 -7.31
C PRO A 85 -15.03 19.04 -5.87
N ASN A 86 -15.41 19.87 -4.90
CA ASN A 86 -15.30 19.57 -3.46
C ASN A 86 -16.54 18.88 -2.87
N LYS A 87 -17.62 18.71 -3.64
CA LYS A 87 -18.79 17.97 -3.19
C LYS A 87 -18.44 16.49 -3.04
N ASN A 88 -18.92 15.88 -1.96
CA ASN A 88 -18.85 14.43 -1.78
C ASN A 88 -19.54 13.71 -2.95
N VAL A 89 -18.88 12.67 -3.45
CA VAL A 89 -19.42 11.82 -4.52
C VAL A 89 -20.15 10.63 -3.91
N SER A 90 -21.32 10.29 -4.45
CA SER A 90 -22.06 9.09 -4.07
C SER A 90 -21.52 7.84 -4.78
N ARG A 91 -21.83 6.66 -4.24
CA ARG A 91 -21.50 5.37 -4.88
C ARG A 91 -22.08 5.27 -6.29
N ALA A 92 -23.34 5.71 -6.47
CA ALA A 92 -24.02 5.79 -7.76
C ALA A 92 -23.30 6.69 -8.77
N GLU A 93 -22.93 7.91 -8.35
CA GLU A 93 -22.20 8.85 -9.22
C GLU A 93 -20.85 8.26 -9.64
N PHE A 94 -20.09 7.66 -8.72
CA PHE A 94 -18.80 7.09 -9.05
C PHE A 94 -18.89 5.89 -10.01
N VAL A 95 -19.85 4.99 -9.79
CA VAL A 95 -20.08 3.86 -10.72
C VAL A 95 -20.45 4.39 -12.10
N LYS A 96 -21.40 5.32 -12.21
CA LYS A 96 -21.74 5.94 -13.51
C LYS A 96 -20.49 6.50 -14.20
N MET A 97 -19.71 7.33 -13.50
CA MET A 97 -18.51 7.95 -14.09
C MET A 97 -17.49 6.90 -14.54
N THR A 98 -17.29 5.83 -13.75
CA THR A 98 -16.34 4.75 -14.07
C THR A 98 -16.78 3.95 -15.30
N ILE A 99 -18.04 3.54 -15.36
CA ILE A 99 -18.60 2.77 -16.48
C ILE A 99 -18.58 3.59 -17.78
N SER A 100 -18.99 4.86 -17.72
CA SER A 100 -18.90 5.77 -18.86
C SER A 100 -17.46 5.99 -19.30
N ALA A 101 -16.51 6.16 -18.36
CA ALA A 101 -15.09 6.37 -18.68
C ALA A 101 -14.45 5.17 -19.38
N LEU A 102 -14.86 3.96 -19.02
CA LEU A 102 -14.41 2.71 -19.62
C LEU A 102 -15.12 2.40 -20.94
N GLY A 103 -16.13 3.18 -21.33
CA GLY A 103 -16.90 2.97 -22.57
C GLY A 103 -17.68 1.66 -22.57
N LEU A 104 -18.10 1.19 -21.38
CA LEU A 104 -18.84 -0.06 -21.24
C LEU A 104 -20.31 0.13 -21.65
N GLU A 105 -20.88 -0.90 -22.26
CA GLU A 105 -22.28 -0.86 -22.68
C GLU A 105 -23.22 -0.83 -21.48
N VAL A 106 -24.18 0.09 -21.53
CA VAL A 106 -25.19 0.30 -20.49
C VAL A 106 -26.54 -0.05 -21.07
N GLN A 107 -27.15 -1.12 -20.57
CA GLN A 107 -28.48 -1.54 -20.98
C GLN A 107 -29.52 -0.79 -20.16
N GLU A 108 -30.43 -0.10 -20.83
CA GLU A 108 -31.51 0.67 -20.19
C GLU A 108 -32.34 -0.21 -19.25
N SER A 109 -32.67 0.34 -18.08
CA SER A 109 -33.54 -0.30 -17.10
C SER A 109 -34.62 0.69 -16.64
N ASN A 110 -35.79 0.18 -16.27
CA ASN A 110 -36.91 1.00 -15.79
C ASN A 110 -36.74 1.45 -14.31
N GLY A 111 -35.52 1.38 -13.79
CA GLY A 111 -35.20 1.61 -12.40
C GLY A 111 -34.75 3.02 -12.06
N LYS A 112 -34.09 3.18 -10.91
CA LYS A 112 -33.39 4.43 -10.59
C LYS A 112 -32.32 4.71 -11.64
N TRP A 113 -32.02 5.99 -11.90
CA TRP A 113 -31.11 6.44 -12.97
C TRP A 113 -29.72 5.76 -12.98
N TYR A 114 -29.26 5.24 -11.85
CA TYR A 114 -27.96 4.58 -11.72
C TYR A 114 -28.01 3.06 -11.88
N GLU A 115 -29.19 2.43 -11.91
CA GLU A 115 -29.32 0.97 -11.88
C GLU A 115 -28.68 0.30 -13.10
N SER A 116 -28.88 0.84 -14.30
CA SER A 116 -28.21 0.34 -15.51
C SER A 116 -26.69 0.38 -15.41
N TYR A 117 -26.13 1.41 -14.77
CA TYR A 117 -24.67 1.51 -14.56
C TYR A 117 -24.19 0.52 -13.51
N VAL A 118 -24.99 0.27 -12.46
CA VAL A 118 -24.69 -0.77 -11.46
C VAL A 118 -24.69 -2.15 -12.12
N HIS A 119 -25.70 -2.48 -12.93
CA HIS A 119 -25.74 -3.75 -13.67
C HIS A 119 -24.55 -3.89 -14.63
N ALA A 120 -24.17 -2.82 -15.34
CA ALA A 120 -22.98 -2.82 -16.18
C ALA A 120 -21.69 -3.06 -15.36
N ALA A 121 -21.59 -2.46 -14.17
CA ALA A 121 -20.47 -2.69 -13.27
C ALA A 121 -20.41 -4.12 -12.73
N GLU A 122 -21.55 -4.74 -12.44
CA GLU A 122 -21.63 -6.15 -12.05
C GLU A 122 -21.23 -7.07 -13.21
N ALA A 123 -21.76 -6.82 -14.41
CA ALA A 123 -21.45 -7.60 -15.60
C ALA A 123 -19.95 -7.51 -15.98
N ALA A 124 -19.34 -6.34 -15.81
CA ALA A 124 -17.91 -6.12 -16.03
C ALA A 124 -17.03 -6.59 -14.85
N GLY A 125 -17.62 -7.06 -13.76
CA GLY A 125 -16.89 -7.49 -12.56
C GLY A 125 -16.21 -6.36 -11.78
N ILE A 126 -16.55 -5.09 -12.06
CA ILE A 126 -16.06 -3.87 -11.39
C ILE A 126 -16.67 -3.72 -10.00
N TYR A 127 -17.87 -4.27 -9.81
CA TYR A 127 -18.56 -4.33 -8.52
C TYR A 127 -19.13 -5.74 -8.31
N LYS A 128 -19.07 -6.24 -7.07
CA LYS A 128 -19.71 -7.50 -6.66
C LYS A 128 -20.51 -7.29 -5.37
N ALA A 129 -21.63 -8.02 -5.24
CA ALA A 129 -22.41 -8.02 -4.01
C ALA A 129 -21.53 -8.39 -2.80
N GLY A 130 -21.59 -7.58 -1.74
CA GLY A 130 -20.73 -7.71 -0.56
C GLY A 130 -19.45 -6.86 -0.60
N ASP A 131 -19.10 -6.23 -1.73
CA ASP A 131 -17.98 -5.28 -1.77
C ASP A 131 -18.28 -4.01 -0.94
N LEU A 132 -19.56 -3.64 -0.85
CA LEU A 132 -20.09 -2.51 -0.07
C LEU A 132 -20.73 -3.01 1.24
N GLU A 133 -20.71 -2.17 2.29
CA GLU A 133 -21.33 -2.50 3.59
C GLU A 133 -22.86 -2.66 3.49
N ASP A 134 -23.48 -1.93 2.57
CA ASP A 134 -24.89 -2.00 2.24
C ASP A 134 -25.12 -1.63 0.75
N THR A 135 -26.38 -1.70 0.29
CA THR A 135 -26.78 -1.37 -1.09
C THR A 135 -27.34 0.06 -1.24
N ASN A 136 -27.02 0.96 -0.31
CA ASN A 136 -27.40 2.37 -0.44
C ASN A 136 -26.49 3.10 -1.44
N TRP A 137 -26.87 3.06 -2.70
CA TRP A 137 -26.13 3.71 -3.79
C TRP A 137 -26.08 5.23 -3.72
N THR A 138 -26.97 5.87 -2.96
CA THR A 138 -26.96 7.33 -2.78
C THR A 138 -26.03 7.80 -1.66
N GLN A 139 -25.52 6.87 -0.85
CA GLN A 139 -24.55 7.17 0.20
C GLN A 139 -23.25 7.69 -0.40
N THR A 140 -22.58 8.56 0.37
CA THR A 140 -21.23 9.03 0.05
C THR A 140 -20.26 7.85 -0.05
N LEU A 141 -19.51 7.82 -1.14
CA LEU A 141 -18.51 6.79 -1.39
C LEU A 141 -17.29 7.00 -0.48
N THR A 142 -16.87 5.93 0.18
CA THR A 142 -15.64 5.92 0.97
C THR A 142 -14.41 5.65 0.09
N ARG A 143 -13.23 6.02 0.59
CA ARG A 143 -11.95 5.75 -0.11
C ARG A 143 -11.68 4.27 -0.32
N GLU A 144 -12.05 3.43 0.65
CA GLU A 144 -11.92 1.98 0.55
C GLU A 144 -12.83 1.41 -0.56
N GLU A 145 -14.10 1.82 -0.60
CA GLU A 145 -15.03 1.39 -1.65
C GLU A 145 -14.57 1.85 -3.04
N MET A 146 -14.08 3.10 -3.16
CA MET A 146 -13.46 3.60 -4.38
C MET A 146 -12.27 2.73 -4.81
N SER A 147 -11.42 2.34 -3.86
CA SER A 147 -10.25 1.48 -4.14
C SER A 147 -10.65 0.10 -4.66
N LYS A 148 -11.70 -0.50 -4.10
CA LYS A 148 -12.22 -1.81 -4.53
C LYS A 148 -12.65 -1.76 -6.00
N MET A 149 -13.51 -0.81 -6.34
CA MET A 149 -14.01 -0.64 -7.71
C MET A 149 -12.88 -0.31 -8.69
N ALA A 150 -11.94 0.56 -8.32
CA ALA A 150 -10.85 0.94 -9.20
C ALA A 150 -9.84 -0.21 -9.43
N VAL A 151 -9.56 -1.03 -8.43
CA VAL A 151 -8.68 -2.21 -8.56
C VAL A 151 -9.34 -3.31 -9.37
N ARG A 152 -10.65 -3.54 -9.21
CA ARG A 152 -11.40 -4.47 -10.08
C ARG A 152 -11.39 -4.00 -11.54
N ALA A 153 -11.53 -2.69 -11.76
CA ALA A 153 -11.41 -2.12 -13.10
C ALA A 153 -10.00 -2.24 -13.72
N LEU A 154 -8.97 -2.57 -12.93
CA LEU A 154 -7.64 -2.97 -13.42
C LEU A 154 -7.54 -4.48 -13.75
N ASP A 155 -8.66 -5.21 -13.73
CA ASP A 155 -8.73 -6.65 -13.97
C ASP A 155 -7.97 -7.47 -12.90
N ILE A 156 -7.91 -6.95 -11.67
CA ILE A 156 -7.31 -7.61 -10.50
C ILE A 156 -8.43 -8.21 -9.64
N ASP A 157 -8.68 -9.51 -9.81
CA ASP A 157 -9.82 -10.19 -9.18
C ASP A 157 -9.53 -10.88 -7.84
N GLN A 158 -8.30 -11.37 -7.65
CA GLN A 158 -7.91 -12.12 -6.46
C GLN A 158 -7.27 -11.18 -5.44
N VAL A 159 -8.12 -10.59 -4.60
CA VAL A 159 -7.71 -9.59 -3.62
C VAL A 159 -8.25 -9.97 -2.24
N GLU A 160 -7.35 -9.99 -1.27
CA GLU A 160 -7.66 -10.27 0.13
C GLU A 160 -8.39 -9.08 0.78
N ASP A 161 -9.03 -9.32 1.93
CA ASP A 161 -9.64 -8.24 2.71
C ASP A 161 -8.60 -7.13 2.99
N LYS A 162 -9.00 -5.86 2.82
CA LYS A 162 -8.18 -4.64 2.96
C LYS A 162 -7.02 -4.48 1.98
N GLN A 163 -6.63 -5.51 1.22
CA GLN A 163 -5.54 -5.43 0.23
C GLN A 163 -5.85 -4.43 -0.90
N TRP A 164 -7.12 -4.14 -1.15
CA TRP A 164 -7.58 -3.17 -2.15
C TRP A 164 -6.88 -1.82 -2.07
N MET A 165 -6.72 -1.27 -0.85
CA MET A 165 -6.03 0.00 -0.65
C MET A 165 -4.54 -0.11 -1.01
N TYR A 166 -3.90 -1.25 -0.73
CA TYR A 166 -2.50 -1.50 -1.08
C TYR A 166 -2.32 -1.60 -2.59
N LEU A 167 -3.19 -2.33 -3.28
CA LEU A 167 -3.13 -2.44 -4.73
C LEU A 167 -3.44 -1.12 -5.43
N ALA A 168 -4.45 -0.38 -4.97
CA ALA A 168 -4.80 0.92 -5.52
C ALA A 168 -3.64 1.92 -5.37
N THR A 169 -2.96 1.94 -4.22
CA THR A 169 -1.82 2.85 -4.00
C THR A 169 -0.55 2.37 -4.71
N LYS A 170 -0.21 1.07 -4.68
CA LYS A 170 0.99 0.50 -5.33
C LYS A 170 0.94 0.63 -6.85
N ASN A 171 -0.24 0.50 -7.46
CA ASN A 171 -0.45 0.76 -8.89
C ASN A 171 -0.59 2.26 -9.20
N GLY A 172 -0.46 3.13 -8.20
CA GLY A 172 -0.58 4.57 -8.36
C GLY A 172 -1.98 5.01 -8.75
N ILE A 173 -3.04 4.26 -8.51
CA ILE A 173 -4.41 4.73 -8.76
C ILE A 173 -4.84 5.74 -7.71
N MET A 174 -4.46 5.52 -6.45
CA MET A 174 -4.78 6.38 -5.31
C MET A 174 -3.53 6.87 -4.60
N SER A 175 -3.63 8.04 -3.97
CA SER A 175 -2.63 8.61 -3.06
C SER A 175 -3.19 8.75 -1.65
N GLY A 176 -2.34 9.07 -0.68
CA GLY A 176 -2.75 9.39 0.69
C GLY A 176 -3.49 10.73 0.76
N THR A 177 -4.16 10.97 1.88
CA THR A 177 -4.74 12.29 2.22
C THR A 177 -3.70 13.22 2.83
N ALA A 178 -2.69 12.64 3.46
CA ALA A 178 -1.49 13.28 3.99
C ALA A 178 -0.35 12.24 4.04
N PRO A 179 0.91 12.64 4.29
CA PRO A 179 2.02 11.69 4.40
C PRO A 179 1.75 10.61 5.46
N GLY A 180 1.65 9.36 5.01
CA GLY A 180 1.37 8.20 5.88
C GLY A 180 -0.09 8.04 6.29
N GLU A 181 -1.03 8.76 5.66
CA GLU A 181 -2.46 8.71 5.98
C GLU A 181 -3.30 8.26 4.79
N LEU A 182 -4.17 7.27 5.03
CA LEU A 182 -5.05 6.71 4.00
C LEU A 182 -6.53 7.02 4.18
N THR A 183 -6.97 7.23 5.42
CA THR A 183 -8.38 7.43 5.80
C THR A 183 -9.36 6.51 5.03
N PRO A 184 -9.32 5.17 5.17
CA PRO A 184 -10.11 4.24 4.33
C PRO A 184 -11.62 4.51 4.36
N LYS A 185 -12.16 4.85 5.54
CA LYS A 185 -13.58 5.20 5.73
C LYS A 185 -13.88 6.69 5.48
N GLY A 186 -12.89 7.48 5.10
CA GLY A 186 -13.06 8.89 4.76
C GLY A 186 -13.90 9.06 3.50
N SER A 187 -14.68 10.14 3.43
CA SER A 187 -15.46 10.49 2.25
C SER A 187 -14.56 10.83 1.07
N THR A 188 -15.09 10.64 -0.13
CA THR A 188 -14.42 11.04 -1.38
C THR A 188 -15.15 12.19 -2.05
N THR A 189 -14.40 13.11 -2.66
CA THR A 189 -14.97 14.21 -3.45
C THR A 189 -15.08 13.85 -4.92
N ARG A 190 -15.90 14.59 -5.67
CA ARG A 190 -16.00 14.47 -7.13
C ARG A 190 -14.65 14.65 -7.82
N ALA A 191 -13.83 15.62 -7.40
CA ALA A 191 -12.49 15.81 -7.94
C ALA A 191 -11.56 14.61 -7.70
N GLN A 192 -11.65 13.96 -6.52
CA GLN A 192 -10.89 12.75 -6.22
C GLN A 192 -11.35 11.57 -7.10
N ALA A 193 -12.66 11.42 -7.30
CA ALA A 193 -13.22 10.42 -8.21
C ALA A 193 -12.67 10.56 -9.65
N ILE A 194 -12.71 11.78 -10.21
CA ILE A 194 -12.15 12.03 -11.54
C ILE A 194 -10.67 11.68 -11.60
N THR A 195 -9.91 12.09 -10.59
CA THR A 195 -8.47 11.82 -10.54
C THR A 195 -8.17 10.33 -10.53
N VAL A 196 -8.94 9.55 -9.76
CA VAL A 196 -8.83 8.09 -9.73
C VAL A 196 -9.18 7.47 -11.08
N ILE A 197 -10.26 7.91 -11.72
CA ILE A 197 -10.69 7.41 -13.03
C ILE A 197 -9.64 7.74 -14.11
N GLU A 198 -9.12 8.96 -14.15
CA GLU A 198 -8.07 9.36 -15.10
C GLU A 198 -6.79 8.53 -14.92
N ARG A 199 -6.40 8.27 -13.68
CA ARG A 199 -5.25 7.42 -13.36
C ARG A 199 -5.51 5.97 -13.76
N LEU A 200 -6.71 5.45 -13.49
CA LEU A 200 -7.16 4.13 -13.95
C LEU A 200 -7.07 3.99 -15.48
N LEU A 201 -7.63 4.93 -16.24
CA LEU A 201 -7.56 4.94 -17.70
C LEU A 201 -6.11 4.98 -18.20
N SER A 202 -5.26 5.78 -17.55
CA SER A 202 -3.83 5.87 -17.89
C SER A 202 -3.11 4.54 -17.61
N ALA A 203 -3.36 3.90 -16.46
CA ALA A 203 -2.80 2.59 -16.13
C ALA A 203 -3.25 1.50 -17.11
N LYS A 204 -4.53 1.47 -17.51
CA LYS A 204 -5.03 0.53 -18.53
C LYS A 204 -4.40 0.71 -19.91
N LYS A 205 -3.87 1.90 -20.22
CA LYS A 205 -3.06 2.17 -21.42
C LYS A 205 -1.59 1.74 -21.29
N GLY A 206 -1.19 1.16 -20.16
CA GLY A 206 0.19 0.76 -19.88
C GLY A 206 1.11 1.90 -19.43
N ASN A 207 0.57 3.10 -19.16
CA ASN A 207 1.37 4.21 -18.68
C ASN A 207 1.78 3.99 -17.22
N LYS A 208 3.03 4.32 -16.90
CA LYS A 208 3.52 4.30 -15.51
C LYS A 208 3.00 5.52 -14.76
N LEU A 209 2.43 5.27 -13.59
CA LEU A 209 1.93 6.32 -12.71
C LEU A 209 2.94 6.62 -11.60
N ALA A 210 3.01 7.90 -11.20
CA ALA A 210 3.74 8.28 -10.00
C ALA A 210 3.06 7.63 -8.78
N VAL A 211 3.85 7.02 -7.89
CA VAL A 211 3.36 6.31 -6.72
C VAL A 211 3.67 7.11 -5.45
N ASP A 212 2.66 7.30 -4.61
CA ASP A 212 2.84 7.85 -3.27
C ASP A 212 3.34 6.74 -2.34
N LYS A 213 4.66 6.63 -2.19
CA LYS A 213 5.28 5.58 -1.39
C LYS A 213 4.81 5.55 0.08
N TYR A 214 4.46 6.70 0.66
CA TYR A 214 3.98 6.74 2.04
C TYR A 214 2.55 6.22 2.16
N ALA A 215 1.71 6.48 1.15
CA ALA A 215 0.39 5.87 1.07
C ALA A 215 0.48 4.35 0.88
N VAL A 216 1.41 3.86 0.04
CA VAL A 216 1.64 2.41 -0.12
C VAL A 216 2.04 1.77 1.21
N ALA A 217 2.98 2.37 1.93
CA ALA A 217 3.43 1.87 3.23
C ALA A 217 2.30 1.89 4.27
N ALA A 218 1.48 2.94 4.30
CA ALA A 218 0.30 3.01 5.15
C ALA A 218 -0.78 1.97 4.76
N ALA A 219 -0.88 1.62 3.47
CA ALA A 219 -1.83 0.64 2.96
C ALA A 219 -1.43 -0.78 3.32
N GLU A 220 -0.14 -1.08 3.21
CA GLU A 220 0.42 -2.33 3.69
C GLU A 220 0.18 -2.46 5.21
N MET A 221 0.39 -1.39 5.98
CA MET A 221 0.12 -1.40 7.42
C MET A 221 -1.36 -1.69 7.73
N TYR A 222 -2.29 -1.09 6.98
CA TYR A 222 -3.72 -1.30 7.12
C TYR A 222 -4.14 -2.75 6.81
N TRP A 223 -3.56 -3.34 5.78
CA TRP A 223 -3.84 -4.70 5.33
C TRP A 223 -3.16 -5.76 6.21
N HIS A 224 -1.84 -5.66 6.38
CA HIS A 224 -0.97 -6.71 6.88
C HIS A 224 -0.40 -6.48 8.28
N LYS A 225 -0.75 -5.37 8.94
CA LYS A 225 -0.17 -4.95 10.22
C LYS A 225 1.34 -4.72 10.16
N THR A 226 1.88 -4.56 8.96
CA THR A 226 3.28 -4.20 8.74
C THR A 226 3.46 -3.39 7.46
N ASN A 227 4.52 -2.61 7.37
CA ASN A 227 4.94 -1.87 6.17
C ASN A 227 6.36 -2.25 5.72
N ILE A 228 6.91 -3.35 6.23
CA ILE A 228 8.31 -3.73 6.03
C ILE A 228 8.61 -4.04 4.56
N PHE A 229 7.62 -4.53 3.81
CA PHE A 229 7.82 -4.95 2.42
C PHE A 229 7.80 -3.76 1.47
N THR A 230 7.24 -2.63 1.89
CA THR A 230 7.28 -1.36 1.15
C THR A 230 8.45 -0.48 1.59
N VAL A 231 8.71 -0.37 2.89
CA VAL A 231 9.77 0.55 3.40
C VAL A 231 11.17 -0.04 3.22
N ALA A 232 11.33 -1.35 3.44
CA ALA A 232 12.58 -2.08 3.27
C ALA A 232 12.46 -3.13 2.16
N GLU A 233 11.89 -2.71 1.02
CA GLU A 233 11.59 -3.54 -0.15
C GLU A 233 12.82 -4.29 -0.64
N GLU A 234 13.98 -3.63 -0.70
CA GLU A 234 15.22 -4.23 -1.19
C GLU A 234 15.76 -5.35 -0.30
N ILE A 235 15.24 -5.47 0.92
CA ILE A 235 15.59 -6.51 1.89
C ILE A 235 14.53 -7.60 1.93
N PHE A 236 13.28 -7.21 2.22
CA PHE A 236 12.22 -8.16 2.55
C PHE A 236 11.31 -8.48 1.37
N ASN A 237 11.42 -7.74 0.27
CA ASN A 237 10.59 -7.94 -0.91
C ASN A 237 11.37 -7.76 -2.22
N SER A 238 12.64 -8.19 -2.22
CA SER A 238 13.53 -8.05 -3.37
C SER A 238 12.97 -8.79 -4.61
N PRO A 239 13.31 -8.34 -5.84
CA PRO A 239 12.93 -9.04 -7.07
C PRO A 239 13.40 -10.50 -7.14
N GLU A 240 14.37 -10.91 -6.34
CA GLU A 240 14.85 -12.29 -6.32
C GLU A 240 13.82 -13.27 -5.77
N ASN A 241 12.89 -12.78 -4.93
CA ASN A 241 11.74 -13.57 -4.48
C ASN A 241 10.92 -14.12 -5.65
N ASP A 242 10.90 -13.43 -6.80
CA ASP A 242 10.12 -13.81 -7.97
C ASP A 242 10.73 -14.97 -8.74
N LYS A 243 12.02 -15.29 -8.51
CA LYS A 243 12.67 -16.50 -9.06
C LYS A 243 12.08 -17.79 -8.46
N TYR A 244 11.42 -17.71 -7.31
CA TYR A 244 10.86 -18.85 -6.59
C TYR A 244 9.35 -18.91 -6.79
N THR A 245 8.91 -19.50 -7.90
CA THR A 245 7.49 -19.56 -8.28
C THR A 245 6.69 -20.61 -7.51
N ASN A 246 7.33 -21.68 -7.04
CA ASN A 246 6.67 -22.80 -6.34
C ASN A 246 6.53 -22.57 -4.82
N VAL A 247 7.09 -21.49 -4.28
CA VAL A 247 7.09 -21.21 -2.84
C VAL A 247 6.76 -19.74 -2.61
N LYS A 248 5.91 -19.45 -1.63
CA LYS A 248 5.62 -18.07 -1.23
C LYS A 248 6.85 -17.45 -0.58
N MET A 249 7.30 -16.29 -1.08
CA MET A 249 8.45 -15.51 -0.58
C MET A 249 8.07 -14.03 -0.39
N GLY A 250 8.88 -13.31 0.40
CA GLY A 250 8.68 -11.88 0.69
C GLY A 250 7.31 -11.60 1.27
N ILE A 251 6.62 -10.59 0.73
CA ILE A 251 5.25 -10.24 1.14
C ILE A 251 4.27 -11.41 0.96
N ARG A 252 4.47 -12.27 -0.05
CA ARG A 252 3.59 -13.42 -0.32
C ARG A 252 3.69 -14.48 0.77
N SER A 253 4.80 -14.53 1.51
CA SER A 253 5.01 -15.47 2.61
C SER A 253 4.53 -14.96 3.97
N TRP A 254 4.19 -13.67 4.06
CA TRP A 254 3.71 -13.06 5.29
C TRP A 254 2.44 -13.74 5.78
N ASN A 255 2.33 -13.94 7.10
CA ASN A 255 1.19 -14.60 7.69
C ASN A 255 0.74 -13.89 8.98
N ILE A 256 -0.37 -13.14 8.89
CA ILE A 256 -0.95 -12.39 10.00
C ILE A 256 -1.36 -13.28 11.18
N ASN A 257 -1.79 -14.53 10.92
CA ASN A 257 -2.19 -15.47 11.98
C ASN A 257 -1.00 -15.91 12.84
N LYS A 258 0.23 -15.66 12.38
CA LYS A 258 1.46 -15.96 13.11
C LYS A 258 1.95 -14.80 13.96
N LEU A 259 1.26 -13.65 13.96
CA LEU A 259 1.52 -12.54 14.88
C LEU A 259 1.12 -12.88 16.33
N THR A 260 0.34 -13.93 16.52
CA THR A 260 0.06 -14.53 17.83
C THR A 260 1.01 -15.71 18.07
N VAL A 261 1.68 -15.72 19.22
CA VAL A 261 2.52 -16.83 19.68
C VAL A 261 1.93 -17.35 20.98
N SER A 262 1.73 -18.67 21.06
CA SER A 262 1.13 -19.30 22.24
C SER A 262 1.93 -20.51 22.70
N SER A 263 2.00 -20.71 24.01
CA SER A 263 2.37 -22.00 24.58
C SER A 263 1.33 -23.07 24.22
N PRO A 264 1.70 -24.37 24.19
CA PRO A 264 0.74 -25.45 23.89
C PRO A 264 -0.47 -25.49 24.83
N ASP A 265 -0.27 -25.19 26.11
CA ASP A 265 -1.30 -25.14 27.14
C ASP A 265 -2.04 -23.79 27.22
N LYS A 266 -1.73 -22.84 26.33
CA LYS A 266 -2.25 -21.47 26.34
C LYS A 266 -2.05 -20.72 27.66
N SER A 267 -1.10 -21.16 28.50
CA SER A 267 -0.71 -20.45 29.73
C SER A 267 0.03 -19.15 29.45
N VAL A 268 0.63 -19.03 28.26
CA VAL A 268 1.35 -17.85 27.80
C VAL A 268 0.93 -17.58 26.36
N ILE A 269 0.42 -16.38 26.09
CA ILE A 269 0.03 -15.91 24.76
C ILE A 269 0.58 -14.51 24.58
N GLY A 270 1.38 -14.30 23.55
CA GLY A 270 1.81 -12.99 23.10
C GLY A 270 1.18 -12.62 21.76
N GLN A 271 0.95 -11.33 21.56
CA GLN A 271 0.39 -10.76 20.35
C GLN A 271 1.26 -9.62 19.87
N VAL A 272 1.51 -9.57 18.56
CA VAL A 272 2.04 -8.38 17.88
C VAL A 272 0.87 -7.66 17.19
N ASN A 273 0.62 -6.42 17.58
CA ASN A 273 -0.45 -5.59 17.04
C ASN A 273 -0.02 -4.90 15.74
N SER A 274 1.26 -4.52 15.64
CA SER A 274 1.86 -3.95 14.43
C SER A 274 3.38 -4.10 14.41
N LEU A 275 3.96 -4.18 13.21
CA LEU A 275 5.40 -4.15 12.95
C LEU A 275 5.71 -3.04 11.95
N THR A 276 6.30 -1.94 12.43
CA THR A 276 6.58 -0.75 11.62
C THR A 276 8.07 -0.65 11.29
N ALA A 277 8.39 -0.64 10.00
CA ALA A 277 9.65 -0.19 9.46
C ALA A 277 9.62 1.33 9.23
N ILE A 278 10.76 1.96 9.55
CA ILE A 278 11.03 3.38 9.39
C ILE A 278 12.34 3.50 8.63
N ASP A 279 12.34 4.24 7.53
CA ASP A 279 13.58 4.58 6.85
C ASP A 279 14.29 5.71 7.60
N TRP A 280 15.37 5.38 8.33
CA TRP A 280 16.15 6.39 9.05
C TRP A 280 16.77 7.43 8.10
N ASN A 281 17.01 7.05 6.85
CA ASN A 281 17.64 7.90 5.85
C ASN A 281 16.64 8.77 5.09
N ASP A 282 15.33 8.56 5.28
CA ASP A 282 14.29 9.43 4.74
C ASP A 282 13.77 10.37 5.84
N PRO A 283 14.18 11.66 5.86
CA PRO A 283 13.70 12.60 6.87
C PRO A 283 12.19 12.88 6.76
N LYS A 284 11.56 12.54 5.64
CA LYS A 284 10.12 12.71 5.38
C LYS A 284 9.31 11.44 5.69
N ASP A 285 9.95 10.35 6.14
CA ASP A 285 9.22 9.16 6.58
C ASP A 285 8.25 9.53 7.73
N PRO A 286 6.93 9.37 7.52
CA PRO A 286 5.92 9.81 8.49
C PRO A 286 6.00 9.05 9.82
N ASN A 287 6.57 7.85 9.83
CA ASN A 287 6.70 7.03 11.04
C ASN A 287 7.92 7.43 11.89
N ARG A 288 8.79 8.34 11.43
CA ARG A 288 9.81 8.95 12.30
C ARG A 288 9.23 9.59 13.56
N ARG A 289 7.96 10.00 13.54
CA ARG A 289 7.21 10.49 14.71
C ARG A 289 7.08 9.48 15.86
N LEU A 290 7.26 8.19 15.57
CA LEU A 290 7.25 7.12 16.57
C LEU A 290 8.56 7.03 17.36
N LEU A 291 9.62 7.70 16.88
CA LEU A 291 10.93 7.68 17.51
C LEU A 291 11.12 8.95 18.34
N PRO A 292 11.74 8.86 19.52
CA PRO A 292 12.25 10.04 20.22
C PRO A 292 13.36 10.72 19.41
N SER A 293 13.79 11.89 19.88
CA SER A 293 14.97 12.58 19.34
C SER A 293 16.19 11.64 19.28
N LYS A 294 17.01 11.73 18.23
CA LYS A 294 18.17 10.86 18.00
C LYS A 294 19.10 10.72 19.21
N ASP A 295 19.28 11.79 19.99
CA ASP A 295 20.16 11.80 21.17
C ASP A 295 19.68 10.92 22.32
N LYS A 296 18.40 10.50 22.28
CA LYS A 296 17.80 9.57 23.23
C LYS A 296 17.84 8.11 22.74
N LEU A 297 18.18 7.87 21.47
CA LEU A 297 18.21 6.52 20.91
C LEU A 297 19.59 5.88 21.12
N MET A 298 19.57 4.69 21.72
CA MET A 298 20.77 3.94 22.10
C MET A 298 20.75 2.56 21.44
N LEU A 299 21.76 2.27 20.61
CA LEU A 299 22.05 0.94 20.04
C LEU A 299 22.83 0.10 21.05
N GLN A 300 22.53 -1.20 21.11
CA GLN A 300 23.28 -2.16 21.92
C GLN A 300 24.25 -2.95 21.03
N ILE A 301 25.53 -2.57 21.01
CA ILE A 301 26.57 -3.19 20.17
C ILE A 301 27.68 -3.75 21.06
N GLY A 302 27.95 -5.06 20.99
CA GLY A 302 29.06 -5.69 21.72
C GLY A 302 29.02 -5.44 23.24
N GLY A 303 27.83 -5.33 23.84
CA GLY A 303 27.66 -5.00 25.26
C GLY A 303 27.76 -3.51 25.60
N LYS A 304 28.11 -2.66 24.64
CA LYS A 304 28.20 -1.20 24.79
C LYS A 304 26.97 -0.51 24.22
N GLN A 305 26.68 0.68 24.74
CA GLN A 305 25.62 1.54 24.22
C GLN A 305 26.24 2.59 23.28
N VAL A 306 25.70 2.70 22.06
CA VAL A 306 26.15 3.63 21.03
C VAL A 306 24.97 4.52 20.61
N LYS A 307 25.18 5.83 20.50
CA LYS A 307 24.11 6.76 20.09
C LYS A 307 23.79 6.63 18.60
N PHE A 308 22.55 6.91 18.24
CA PHE A 308 22.17 7.07 16.83
C PHE A 308 22.87 8.30 16.22
N THR A 309 23.14 8.21 14.93
CA THR A 309 23.78 9.28 14.15
C THR A 309 23.10 9.40 12.79
N ASP A 310 23.17 10.59 12.18
CA ASP A 310 22.47 10.85 10.91
C ASP A 310 23.12 10.15 9.71
N ASN A 311 24.38 9.73 9.85
CA ASN A 311 25.12 9.03 8.78
C ASN A 311 24.81 7.52 8.72
N MET A 312 24.16 6.94 9.72
CA MET A 312 23.78 5.53 9.73
C MET A 312 22.86 5.20 8.55
N LYS A 313 23.21 4.18 7.75
CA LYS A 313 22.38 3.67 6.65
C LYS A 313 21.57 2.47 7.12
N VAL A 314 20.39 2.74 7.67
CA VAL A 314 19.61 1.73 8.39
C VAL A 314 18.10 1.87 8.20
N TYR A 315 17.41 0.75 8.34
CA TYR A 315 16.00 0.72 8.70
C TYR A 315 15.86 0.56 10.21
N VAL A 316 14.88 1.25 10.78
CA VAL A 316 14.50 1.12 12.19
C VAL A 316 13.18 0.37 12.24
N LEU A 317 13.19 -0.81 12.86
CA LEU A 317 12.00 -1.62 13.06
C LEU A 317 11.51 -1.45 14.50
N VAL A 318 10.26 -1.06 14.66
CA VAL A 318 9.56 -0.99 15.94
C VAL A 318 8.30 -1.83 15.84
N TRP A 319 7.89 -2.47 16.94
CA TRP A 319 6.66 -3.26 16.95
C TRP A 319 5.89 -3.02 18.24
N ASP A 320 4.58 -2.92 18.11
CA ASP A 320 3.66 -2.91 19.23
C ASP A 320 3.29 -4.36 19.56
N SER A 321 3.53 -4.79 20.80
CA SER A 321 3.25 -6.15 21.23
C SER A 321 3.03 -6.25 22.73
N GLU A 322 2.28 -7.26 23.14
CA GLU A 322 1.94 -7.50 24.53
C GLU A 322 1.79 -9.00 24.83
N MET A 323 1.84 -9.34 26.11
CA MET A 323 1.50 -10.66 26.63
C MET A 323 0.01 -10.68 26.99
N VAL A 324 -0.84 -11.04 26.03
CA VAL A 324 -2.31 -11.13 26.19
C VAL A 324 -2.70 -12.10 27.31
N VAL A 325 -1.95 -13.20 27.46
CA VAL A 325 -2.10 -14.14 28.58
C VAL A 325 -0.74 -14.43 29.16
N ASN A 326 -0.60 -14.28 30.48
CA ASN A 326 0.63 -14.62 31.17
C ASN A 326 0.34 -15.24 32.55
N LYS A 327 0.08 -16.55 32.57
CA LYS A 327 -0.05 -17.33 33.81
C LYS A 327 1.30 -17.68 34.44
N LYS A 328 2.41 -17.27 33.83
CA LYS A 328 3.79 -17.54 34.28
C LYS A 328 4.62 -16.24 34.36
N PRO A 329 4.17 -15.22 35.10
CA PRO A 329 4.79 -13.88 35.06
C PRO A 329 6.23 -13.84 35.58
N LYS A 330 6.63 -14.78 36.45
CA LYS A 330 8.03 -14.92 36.87
C LYS A 330 8.93 -15.42 35.74
N SER A 331 8.42 -16.30 34.89
CA SER A 331 9.15 -16.85 33.74
C SER A 331 9.12 -15.91 32.55
N TYR A 332 8.07 -15.08 32.40
CA TYR A 332 7.93 -14.09 31.33
C TYR A 332 7.64 -12.70 31.92
N PRO A 333 8.64 -12.05 32.53
CA PRO A 333 8.42 -10.79 33.24
C PRO A 333 8.22 -9.57 32.32
N MET A 334 8.58 -9.69 31.04
CA MET A 334 8.48 -8.59 30.08
C MET A 334 7.12 -8.64 29.37
N ASN A 335 6.36 -7.54 29.42
CA ASN A 335 5.11 -7.41 28.66
C ASN A 335 5.36 -7.01 27.20
N ARG A 336 6.16 -7.79 26.48
CA ARG A 336 6.44 -7.60 25.05
C ARG A 336 7.01 -8.88 24.44
N LEU A 337 6.89 -9.00 23.13
CA LEU A 337 7.56 -10.02 22.34
C LEU A 337 8.89 -9.50 21.79
N ASN A 338 9.80 -10.41 21.43
CA ASN A 338 11.02 -10.08 20.72
C ASN A 338 10.89 -10.36 19.22
N LEU A 339 11.33 -9.42 18.39
CA LEU A 339 11.50 -9.62 16.95
C LEU A 339 12.92 -10.11 16.66
N ILE A 340 13.05 -11.15 15.84
CA ILE A 340 14.32 -11.62 15.30
C ILE A 340 14.30 -11.55 13.78
N VAL A 341 15.37 -11.02 13.21
CA VAL A 341 15.65 -11.13 11.78
C VAL A 341 16.87 -12.02 11.60
N HIS A 342 16.65 -13.22 11.07
CA HIS A 342 17.71 -14.19 10.76
C HIS A 342 18.25 -13.96 9.36
N GLY A 343 19.47 -14.46 9.12
CA GLY A 343 20.12 -14.42 7.81
C GLY A 343 20.96 -13.17 7.57
N TYR A 344 21.07 -12.27 8.56
CA TYR A 344 22.07 -11.21 8.58
C TYR A 344 23.33 -11.68 9.30
N SER A 345 24.46 -11.61 8.64
CA SER A 345 25.77 -11.96 9.17
C SER A 345 26.78 -10.84 8.94
N GLY A 346 27.67 -10.64 9.91
CA GLY A 346 28.64 -9.54 9.92
C GLY A 346 29.52 -9.55 11.18
N ASN A 347 30.38 -8.55 11.32
CA ASN A 347 31.19 -8.29 12.50
C ASN A 347 30.32 -8.00 13.74
N ARG A 348 30.49 -8.82 14.79
CA ARG A 348 29.75 -8.71 16.07
C ARG A 348 29.83 -7.32 16.75
N ASN A 349 30.80 -6.50 16.38
CA ASN A 349 31.05 -5.16 16.92
C ASN A 349 30.48 -4.03 16.03
N GLY A 350 29.78 -4.34 14.94
CA GLY A 350 29.09 -3.39 14.07
C GLY A 350 27.56 -3.50 14.15
N ILE A 351 26.90 -2.79 13.24
CA ILE A 351 25.43 -2.87 13.00
C ILE A 351 25.07 -3.83 11.87
N ASP A 352 26.03 -4.62 11.40
CA ASP A 352 25.92 -5.56 10.27
C ASP A 352 25.04 -6.80 10.55
N ARG A 353 24.33 -6.79 11.67
CA ARG A 353 23.25 -7.69 12.05
C ARG A 353 22.09 -6.90 12.63
N GLY A 354 20.93 -7.53 12.75
CA GLY A 354 19.81 -6.98 13.51
C GLY A 354 20.27 -6.57 14.91
N THR A 355 20.32 -5.26 15.16
CA THR A 355 20.93 -4.68 16.36
C THR A 355 19.84 -4.06 17.23
N PRO A 356 19.61 -4.55 18.45
CA PRO A 356 18.60 -3.97 19.33
C PRO A 356 18.90 -2.50 19.63
N PHE A 357 17.85 -1.70 19.73
CA PHE A 357 17.92 -0.35 20.24
C PHE A 357 16.81 -0.07 21.24
N PHE A 358 17.04 0.97 22.05
CA PHE A 358 16.05 1.49 22.98
C PHE A 358 16.15 3.01 23.10
N ASP A 359 15.10 3.64 23.62
CA ASP A 359 15.23 5.02 24.10
C ASP A 359 15.95 5.05 25.46
N SER A 360 16.44 6.22 25.88
CA SER A 360 17.18 6.38 27.14
C SER A 360 16.48 5.83 28.38
N LYS A 361 15.14 5.75 28.40
CA LYS A 361 14.36 5.18 29.50
C LYS A 361 14.03 3.70 29.34
N ARG A 362 14.35 3.09 28.19
CA ARG A 362 14.06 1.70 27.82
C ARG A 362 12.56 1.39 27.76
N GLU A 363 11.76 2.42 27.46
CA GLU A 363 10.32 2.36 27.22
C GLU A 363 10.04 1.95 25.77
N LEU A 364 10.80 2.49 24.81
CA LEU A 364 10.77 2.08 23.41
C LEU A 364 11.86 1.02 23.19
N TYR A 365 11.50 -0.06 22.52
CA TYR A 365 12.43 -1.11 22.09
C TYR A 365 12.20 -1.41 20.61
N GLY A 366 13.29 -1.65 19.89
CA GLY A 366 13.20 -2.04 18.49
C GLY A 366 14.49 -2.67 17.98
N LEU A 367 14.56 -2.85 16.67
CA LEU A 367 15.66 -3.47 15.96
C LEU A 367 16.13 -2.56 14.83
N VAL A 368 17.44 -2.34 14.74
CA VAL A 368 18.05 -1.67 13.60
C VAL A 368 18.56 -2.71 12.62
N ILE A 369 18.20 -2.53 11.35
CA ILE A 369 18.66 -3.35 10.23
C ILE A 369 19.55 -2.51 9.32
N PRO A 370 20.79 -2.93 9.05
CA PRO A 370 21.68 -2.22 8.14
C PRO A 370 21.19 -2.34 6.69
N LYS A 371 21.31 -1.26 5.91
CA LYS A 371 21.01 -1.28 4.47
C LYS A 371 22.18 -1.82 3.63
N GLU A 372 23.38 -1.77 4.20
CA GLU A 372 24.66 -2.06 3.55
C GLU A 372 25.62 -2.75 4.53
N ASN A 373 26.73 -3.29 4.02
CA ASN A 373 27.80 -3.87 4.84
C ASN A 373 27.39 -5.07 5.73
N TYR A 374 26.42 -5.87 5.28
CA TYR A 374 26.10 -7.18 5.86
C TYR A 374 26.22 -8.28 4.79
N SER A 375 26.47 -9.51 5.22
CA SER A 375 26.38 -10.71 4.37
C SER A 375 25.13 -11.51 4.72
N THR A 376 24.59 -12.23 3.74
CA THR A 376 23.45 -13.13 3.95
C THR A 376 23.70 -14.48 3.29
N SER A 377 23.12 -15.55 3.85
CA SER A 377 23.17 -16.88 3.24
C SER A 377 22.10 -17.09 2.17
N GLY A 378 21.53 -16.00 1.63
CA GLY A 378 20.44 -16.03 0.66
C GLY A 378 19.05 -16.05 1.27
N GLU A 379 18.86 -16.60 2.49
CA GLU A 379 17.55 -16.69 3.15
C GLU A 379 17.46 -15.76 4.36
N LEU A 380 16.50 -14.84 4.33
CA LEU A 380 16.13 -13.97 5.43
C LEU A 380 14.82 -14.44 6.06
N ARG A 381 14.76 -14.51 7.39
CA ARG A 381 13.54 -14.89 8.13
C ARG A 381 13.21 -13.88 9.18
N ILE A 382 11.95 -13.50 9.27
CA ILE A 382 11.44 -12.68 10.38
C ILE A 382 10.66 -13.60 11.31
N SER A 383 11.03 -13.59 12.59
CA SER A 383 10.39 -14.39 13.64
C SER A 383 10.02 -13.50 14.81
N ILE A 384 8.95 -13.89 15.52
CA ILE A 384 8.61 -13.33 16.83
C ILE A 384 8.69 -14.39 17.90
N GLU A 385 9.17 -14.01 19.07
CA GLU A 385 9.54 -14.96 20.12
C GLU A 385 9.21 -14.47 21.53
N THR A 386 8.79 -15.39 22.39
CA THR A 386 8.67 -15.14 23.83
C THR A 386 10.05 -15.28 24.48
N ILE A 387 10.84 -14.21 24.55
CA ILE A 387 12.18 -14.27 25.15
C ILE A 387 12.12 -13.97 26.64
N SER A 388 12.57 -14.92 27.45
CA SER A 388 12.91 -14.72 28.85
C SER A 388 13.94 -15.74 29.31
N LEU A 389 14.91 -15.29 30.12
CA LEU A 389 16.03 -16.11 30.54
C LEU A 389 15.55 -17.33 31.34
N GLY A 390 15.90 -18.55 30.89
CA GLY A 390 15.56 -19.80 31.56
C GLY A 390 14.12 -20.31 31.35
N ALA A 391 13.30 -19.60 30.58
CA ALA A 391 11.95 -20.04 30.22
C ALA A 391 11.92 -20.77 28.86
N PRO A 392 10.93 -21.65 28.61
CA PRO A 392 10.70 -22.18 27.27
C PRO A 392 10.55 -21.09 26.21
N LEU A 393 11.12 -21.31 25.04
CA LEU A 393 10.98 -20.39 23.90
C LEU A 393 9.79 -20.83 23.04
N TYR A 394 8.82 -19.93 22.84
CA TYR A 394 7.78 -20.08 21.83
C TYR A 394 8.03 -19.08 20.71
N ALA A 395 7.94 -19.53 19.46
CA ALA A 395 8.32 -18.74 18.31
C ALA A 395 7.41 -19.01 17.11
N SER A 396 7.21 -17.96 16.30
CA SER A 396 6.52 -18.04 15.01
C SER A 396 7.33 -17.31 13.94
N ARG A 397 7.59 -17.98 12.81
CA ARG A 397 8.16 -17.34 11.61
C ARG A 397 7.06 -16.62 10.84
N LEU A 398 7.18 -15.30 10.72
CA LEU A 398 6.23 -14.41 10.05
C LEU A 398 6.39 -14.39 8.52
N SER A 399 7.63 -14.36 8.03
CA SER A 399 7.94 -14.31 6.59
C SER A 399 9.33 -14.87 6.30
N THR A 400 9.51 -15.33 5.07
CA THR A 400 10.80 -15.71 4.48
C THR A 400 11.03 -14.88 3.21
N SER A 401 12.22 -14.31 3.06
CA SER A 401 12.64 -13.57 1.87
C SER A 401 13.96 -14.12 1.34
N ILE A 402 14.19 -13.95 0.05
CA ILE A 402 15.47 -14.22 -0.59
C ILE A 402 16.17 -12.90 -0.92
N LEU A 403 17.46 -12.88 -0.60
CA LEU A 403 18.34 -11.79 -0.96
C LEU A 403 19.75 -12.30 -1.19
N THR A 404 20.28 -12.08 -2.39
CA THR A 404 21.65 -12.40 -2.77
C THR A 404 22.43 -11.09 -2.79
N ARG A 405 23.19 -10.85 -1.72
CA ARG A 405 24.12 -9.71 -1.59
C ARG A 405 25.43 -10.16 -1.00
#